data_AF-A0AA51CCK6-F1
#
_entry.id   AF-A0AA51CCK6-F1
#
_cell.length_a   1.000
_cell.length_b   1.000
_cell.length_c   1.000
_cell.angle_alpha   90.00
_cell.angle_beta   90.00
_cell.angle_gamma   90.00
#
_symmetry.space_group_name_H-M   'P 1'
#
loop_
_entity.id
_entity.type
_entity.pdbx_description
1 polymer ?
#
loop_
_entity_poly.entity_id
_entity_poly.type
_entity_poly.pdbx_seq_one_letter_code
_entity_poly.pdbx_strand_id
1 'polypeptide(L)'
;MKPLRMSKNTIHSPRGESIIDTVYTPLSDYIPPVPPPRVDTVNHPSHYTHGEIECIDAINAAVHDLKGLEAVCTANVIKYLWRWKHKNGVEGLKKARWYLDKLIKEVVDGEKR
;
A
#
# COMPACT_ATOMS: atom_id res chain seq x y z
N MET A 1 -39.82 -21.63 15.25
CA MET A 1 -38.93 -21.61 16.42
C MET A 1 -37.60 -22.25 16.04
N LYS A 2 -36.50 -21.50 15.99
CA LYS A 2 -35.14 -22.03 15.75
C LYS A 2 -34.38 -22.06 17.09
N PRO A 3 -33.57 -23.09 17.38
CA PRO A 3 -32.96 -23.24 18.70
C PRO A 3 -31.82 -22.22 18.92
N LEU A 4 -31.78 -21.65 20.12
CA LEU A 4 -30.73 -20.75 20.60
C LEU A 4 -29.41 -21.53 20.74
N ARG A 5 -28.33 -21.05 20.12
CA ARG A 5 -26.99 -21.60 20.30
C ARG A 5 -26.33 -20.93 21.50
N MET A 6 -26.10 -21.67 22.58
CA MET A 6 -25.42 -21.17 23.77
C MET A 6 -23.90 -21.27 23.59
N SER A 7 -23.20 -20.13 23.60
CA SER A 7 -21.74 -20.09 23.75
C SER A 7 -21.43 -19.93 25.24
N LYS A 8 -20.73 -20.91 25.82
CA LYS A 8 -20.25 -20.87 27.21
C LYS A 8 -18.78 -20.49 27.19
N ASN A 9 -18.45 -19.27 27.57
CA ASN A 9 -17.06 -18.91 27.87
C ASN A 9 -16.90 -18.85 29.40
N THR A 10 -16.09 -19.75 29.94
CA THR A 10 -15.75 -19.80 31.35
C THR A 10 -14.64 -18.79 31.63
N ILE A 11 -14.91 -17.82 32.51
CA ILE A 11 -13.88 -16.90 33.03
C ILE A 11 -13.59 -17.30 34.48
N HIS A 12 -12.34 -17.61 34.79
CA HIS A 12 -11.91 -17.95 36.15
C HIS A 12 -11.54 -16.70 36.94
N SER A 13 -12.19 -16.51 38.09
CA SER A 13 -11.87 -15.47 39.08
C SER A 13 -10.71 -15.92 39.98
N PRO A 14 -9.79 -15.03 40.40
CA PRO A 14 -8.59 -15.39 41.16
C PRO A 14 -8.85 -15.81 42.63
N ARG A 15 -10.11 -15.94 43.05
CA ARG A 15 -10.49 -16.38 44.42
C ARG A 15 -11.27 -17.70 44.48
N GLY A 16 -11.21 -18.53 43.44
CA GLY A 16 -11.64 -19.93 43.53
C GLY A 16 -13.15 -20.18 43.67
N GLU A 17 -14.00 -19.16 43.65
CA GLU A 17 -15.45 -19.31 43.59
C GLU A 17 -15.96 -19.07 42.16
N SER A 18 -16.71 -20.04 41.63
CA SER A 18 -17.34 -19.97 40.31
C SER A 18 -18.62 -19.12 40.38
N ILE A 19 -18.52 -17.84 40.03
CA ILE A 19 -19.70 -17.00 39.76
C ILE A 19 -20.12 -17.19 38.30
N ILE A 20 -21.30 -17.76 38.07
CA ILE A 20 -21.90 -17.83 36.73
C ILE A 20 -22.79 -16.61 36.49
N ASP A 21 -22.19 -15.44 36.27
CA ASP A 21 -22.95 -14.28 35.81
C ASP A 21 -23.33 -14.48 34.34
N THR A 22 -24.50 -15.08 34.15
CA THR A 22 -25.12 -15.25 32.83
C THR A 22 -25.69 -13.91 32.40
N VAL A 23 -24.87 -13.07 31.76
CA VAL A 23 -25.36 -11.87 31.08
C VAL A 23 -26.10 -12.30 29.81
N TYR A 24 -27.44 -12.26 29.86
CA TYR A 24 -28.30 -12.55 28.72
C TYR A 24 -28.44 -11.27 27.88
N THR A 25 -27.61 -11.11 26.85
CA THR A 25 -27.79 -10.02 25.87
C THR A 25 -28.88 -10.42 24.87
N PRO A 26 -30.00 -9.69 24.77
CA PRO A 26 -31.03 -9.97 23.77
C PRO A 26 -30.49 -9.78 22.35
N LEU A 27 -30.91 -10.65 21.42
CA LEU A 27 -30.50 -10.64 20.01
C LEU A 27 -30.80 -9.32 19.27
N SER A 28 -31.63 -8.44 19.83
CA SER A 28 -31.89 -7.10 19.27
C SER A 28 -30.67 -6.20 19.30
N ASP A 29 -29.75 -6.44 20.23
CA ASP A 29 -28.62 -5.55 20.52
C ASP A 29 -27.30 -6.13 19.99
N TYR A 30 -27.35 -7.29 19.32
CA TYR A 30 -26.19 -7.90 18.67
C TYR A 30 -25.86 -7.13 17.39
N ILE A 31 -25.06 -6.07 17.53
CA ILE A 31 -24.38 -5.42 16.41
C ILE A 31 -23.14 -6.26 16.09
N PRO A 32 -23.11 -7.02 14.96
CA PRO A 32 -21.88 -7.71 14.58
C PRO A 32 -20.77 -6.65 14.39
N PRO A 33 -19.51 -6.97 14.74
CA PRO A 33 -18.41 -6.04 14.51
C PRO A 33 -18.38 -5.71 13.01
N VAL A 34 -18.58 -4.43 12.69
CA VAL A 34 -18.42 -3.92 11.34
C VAL A 34 -17.03 -4.30 10.85
N PRO A 35 -16.90 -4.98 9.70
CA PRO A 35 -15.58 -5.30 9.18
C PRO A 35 -14.79 -4.00 9.02
N PRO A 36 -13.49 -3.98 9.40
CA PRO A 36 -12.69 -2.77 9.24
C PRO A 36 -12.75 -2.32 7.78
N PRO A 37 -12.75 -1.00 7.52
CA PRO A 37 -12.74 -0.50 6.15
C PRO A 37 -11.60 -1.18 5.40
N ARG A 38 -11.93 -1.80 4.26
CA ARG A 38 -10.91 -2.42 3.39
C ARG A 38 -9.97 -1.30 2.99
N VAL A 39 -8.78 -1.27 3.59
CA VAL A 39 -7.73 -0.34 3.19
C VAL A 39 -7.46 -0.67 1.73
N ASP A 40 -7.80 0.26 0.83
CA ASP A 40 -7.49 0.13 -0.58
C ASP A 40 -5.98 0.31 -0.74
N THR A 41 -5.25 -0.79 -0.54
CA THR A 41 -3.80 -0.86 -0.68
C THR A 41 -3.34 -0.65 -2.13
N VAL A 42 -4.29 -0.58 -3.08
CA VAL A 42 -4.01 -0.49 -4.51
C VAL A 42 -4.08 0.97 -4.96
N ASN A 43 -5.09 1.72 -4.54
CA ASN A 43 -5.29 3.10 -4.97
C ASN A 43 -4.78 4.15 -3.97
N HIS A 44 -4.71 3.84 -2.66
CA HIS A 44 -4.17 4.73 -1.62
C HIS A 44 -3.55 3.96 -0.44
N PRO A 45 -2.42 3.26 -0.64
CA PRO A 45 -1.71 2.68 0.49
C PRO A 45 -1.17 3.79 1.41
N SER A 46 -1.72 3.88 2.63
CA SER A 46 -1.33 4.77 3.75
C SER A 46 0.19 4.79 4.09
N HIS A 47 1.00 3.96 3.43
CA HIS A 47 2.41 3.74 3.72
C HIS A 47 3.35 4.13 2.56
N TYR A 48 2.86 4.81 1.51
CA TYR A 48 3.68 5.33 0.41
C TYR A 48 3.73 6.87 0.30
N THR A 49 2.97 7.59 1.11
CA THR A 49 2.95 9.06 1.13
C THR A 49 4.13 9.64 1.93
N HIS A 50 5.29 9.75 1.29
CA HIS A 50 6.24 10.82 1.61
C HIS A 50 5.97 11.98 0.63
N GLY A 51 4.93 12.78 0.91
CA GLY A 51 4.50 13.92 0.10
C GLY A 51 2.98 13.95 -0.19
N GLU A 52 2.50 15.07 -0.72
CA GLU A 52 1.09 15.27 -1.14
C GLU A 52 0.76 14.63 -2.50
N ILE A 53 1.76 14.10 -3.21
CA ILE A 53 1.66 13.61 -4.58
C ILE A 53 2.11 12.15 -4.64
N GLU A 54 1.29 11.30 -5.27
CA GLU A 54 1.63 9.90 -5.53
C GLU A 54 2.73 9.80 -6.60
N CYS A 55 3.69 8.91 -6.41
CA CYS A 55 4.81 8.73 -7.35
C CYS A 55 4.32 8.38 -8.77
N ILE A 56 3.20 7.67 -8.90
CA ILE A 56 2.63 7.33 -10.20
C ILE A 56 2.09 8.57 -10.93
N ASP A 57 1.49 9.51 -10.22
CA ASP A 57 0.96 10.75 -10.80
C ASP A 57 2.10 11.65 -11.27
N ALA A 58 3.16 11.77 -10.47
CA ALA A 58 4.37 12.48 -10.87
C ALA A 58 5.02 11.87 -12.12
N ILE A 59 5.06 10.53 -12.21
CA ILE A 59 5.57 9.83 -13.40
C ILE A 59 4.66 10.08 -14.60
N ASN A 60 3.34 9.95 -14.45
CA ASN A 60 2.38 10.19 -15.52
C ASN A 60 2.50 11.61 -16.08
N ALA A 61 2.63 12.61 -15.22
CA ALA A 61 2.87 14.00 -15.64
C ALA A 61 4.21 14.15 -16.38
N ALA A 62 5.28 13.52 -15.88
CA ALA A 62 6.61 13.63 -16.47
C ALA A 62 6.75 12.94 -17.84
N VAL A 63 5.95 11.90 -18.11
CA VAL A 63 6.03 11.14 -19.38
C VAL A 63 4.90 11.47 -20.37
N HIS A 64 4.03 12.43 -20.06
CA HIS A 64 2.82 12.74 -20.84
C HIS A 64 3.12 12.96 -22.34
N ASP A 65 4.18 13.71 -22.65
CA ASP A 65 4.56 14.04 -24.03
C ASP A 65 5.66 13.13 -24.59
N LEU A 66 6.17 12.19 -23.79
CA LEU A 66 7.22 11.28 -24.17
C LEU A 66 6.64 10.01 -24.80
N LYS A 67 7.39 9.40 -25.74
CA LYS A 67 6.97 8.16 -26.40
C LYS A 67 8.06 7.10 -26.37
N GLY A 68 7.65 5.85 -26.53
CA GLY A 68 8.56 4.72 -26.69
C GLY A 68 9.57 4.60 -25.54
N LEU A 69 10.85 4.48 -25.89
CA LEU A 69 11.92 4.26 -24.92
C LEU A 69 12.12 5.46 -23.98
N GLU A 70 11.86 6.69 -24.46
CA GLU A 70 12.05 7.91 -23.67
C GLU A 70 11.13 7.95 -22.45
N ALA A 71 9.85 7.63 -22.65
CA ALA A 71 8.87 7.55 -21.58
C ALA A 71 9.25 6.46 -20.55
N VAL A 72 9.66 5.29 -21.04
CA VAL A 72 10.04 4.15 -20.18
C VAL A 72 11.29 4.47 -19.35
N CYS A 73 12.32 5.06 -19.95
CA CYS A 73 13.54 5.42 -19.25
C CYS A 73 13.26 6.52 -18.22
N THR A 74 12.52 7.58 -18.60
CA THR A 74 12.16 8.69 -17.71
C THR A 74 11.36 8.21 -16.50
N ALA A 75 10.32 7.40 -16.70
CA ALA A 75 9.55 6.80 -15.61
C ALA A 75 10.42 5.99 -14.64
N ASN A 76 11.37 5.20 -15.17
CA ASN A 76 12.26 4.39 -14.34
C ASN A 76 13.24 5.25 -13.54
N VAL A 77 13.82 6.29 -14.14
CA VAL A 77 14.71 7.23 -13.45
C VAL A 77 13.97 7.84 -12.25
N ILE A 78 12.79 8.42 -12.47
CA ILE A 78 11.97 9.03 -11.42
C ILE A 78 11.64 8.01 -10.33
N LYS A 79 11.16 6.82 -10.72
CA LYS A 79 10.80 5.73 -9.79
C LYS A 79 11.95 5.30 -8.87
N TYR A 80 13.19 5.29 -9.38
CA TYR A 80 14.35 4.91 -8.58
C TYR A 80 14.85 6.08 -7.72
N LEU A 81 14.82 7.31 -8.22
CA LEU A 81 15.13 8.52 -7.46
C LEU A 81 14.10 8.81 -6.36
N TRP A 82 12.85 8.38 -6.53
CA TRP A 82 11.83 8.57 -5.50
C TRP A 82 12.01 7.64 -4.30
N ARG A 83 12.46 6.39 -4.54
CA ARG A 83 12.44 5.31 -3.54
C ARG A 83 13.80 4.94 -2.97
N TRP A 84 14.89 5.58 -3.41
CA TRP A 84 16.25 5.14 -3.04
C TRP A 84 16.50 5.22 -1.53
N LYS A 85 16.09 6.30 -0.85
CA LYS A 85 16.31 6.44 0.60
C LYS A 85 15.60 5.37 1.43
N HIS A 86 14.44 4.89 0.98
CA HIS A 86 13.57 4.01 1.78
C HIS A 86 13.66 2.53 1.41
N LYS A 87 14.11 2.18 0.20
CA LYS A 87 14.05 0.79 -0.30
C LYS A 87 15.36 0.25 -0.83
N ASN A 88 16.02 1.00 -1.71
CA ASN A 88 17.06 0.45 -2.58
C ASN A 88 18.45 1.03 -2.31
N GLY A 89 18.58 2.04 -1.45
CA GLY A 89 19.87 2.69 -1.16
C GLY A 89 20.60 3.13 -2.42
N VAL A 90 21.92 2.94 -2.42
CA VAL A 90 22.81 3.30 -3.53
C VAL A 90 22.50 2.51 -4.80
N GLU A 91 22.03 1.27 -4.69
CA GLU A 91 21.67 0.41 -5.82
C GLU A 91 20.49 1.00 -6.60
N GLY A 92 19.58 1.71 -5.93
CA GLY A 92 18.54 2.51 -6.59
C GLY A 92 19.13 3.61 -7.45
N LEU A 93 20.13 4.34 -6.92
CA LEU A 93 20.82 5.41 -7.65
C LEU A 93 21.61 4.87 -8.85
N LYS A 94 22.28 3.72 -8.70
CA LYS A 94 22.97 3.04 -9.81
C LYS A 94 22.00 2.64 -10.93
N LYS A 95 20.81 2.14 -10.58
CA LYS A 95 19.77 1.83 -11.56
C LYS A 95 19.23 3.09 -12.24
N ALA A 96 19.01 4.17 -11.49
CA ALA A 96 18.60 5.45 -12.07
C ALA A 96 19.63 5.94 -13.10
N ARG A 97 20.93 5.91 -12.76
CA ARG A 97 22.01 6.25 -13.69
C ARG A 97 21.96 5.42 -14.97
N TRP A 98 21.81 4.09 -14.86
CA TRP A 98 21.76 3.22 -16.04
C TRP A 98 20.61 3.55 -17.00
N TYR A 99 19.43 3.89 -16.47
CA TYR A 99 18.30 4.31 -17.31
C TYR A 99 18.52 5.70 -17.92
N LEU A 100 19.16 6.60 -17.17
CA LEU A 100 19.53 7.93 -17.67
C LEU A 100 20.55 7.83 -18.81
N ASP A 101 21.58 7.01 -18.66
CA ASP A 101 22.59 6.78 -19.70
C ASP A 101 21.96 6.21 -20.98
N LYS A 102 20.99 5.29 -20.83
CA LYS A 102 20.21 4.77 -21.96
C LYS A 102 19.37 5.85 -22.64
N LEU A 103 18.71 6.70 -21.87
CA LEU A 103 17.91 7.81 -22.39
C LEU A 103 18.77 8.77 -23.20
N ILE A 104 19.94 9.16 -22.66
CA ILE A 104 20.89 10.04 -23.35
C ILE A 104 21.31 9.41 -24.68
N LYS A 105 21.61 8.11 -24.69
CA LYS A 105 21.97 7.41 -25.92
C LYS A 105 20.85 7.43 -26.96
N GLU A 106 19.61 7.15 -26.54
CA GLU A 106 18.46 7.15 -27.45
C GLU A 106 18.26 8.52 -28.11
N VAL A 107 18.35 9.60 -27.33
CA VAL A 107 18.21 10.97 -27.83
C VAL A 107 19.33 11.32 -28.82
N VAL A 108 20.59 11.01 -28.47
CA VAL A 108 21.74 11.28 -29.34
C VAL A 108 21.71 10.46 -30.64
N ASP A 109 21.26 9.20 -30.58
CA ASP A 109 21.13 8.36 -31.77
C ASP A 109 19.91 8.77 -32.62
N GLY A 110 18.86 9.31 -31.99
CA GLY A 110 17.69 9.89 -32.65
C GLY A 110 18.01 11.18 -33.43
N GLU A 111 18.86 12.05 -32.91
CA GLU A 111 19.30 13.28 -33.58
C GLU A 111 20.12 13.03 -34.86
N LYS A 112 20.66 11.82 -35.04
CA LYS A 112 21.47 11.45 -36.21
C LYS A 112 20.66 10.87 -37.37
N ARG A 113 19.35 10.68 -37.21
CA ARG A 113 18.44 10.15 -38.23
C ARG A 113 17.72 11.26 -38.97
#